data_AF-A0A9P9MDR3-F1
#
_entry.id   AF-A0A9P9MDR3-F1
#
_cell.length_a   1.000
_cell.length_b   1.000
_cell.length_c   1.000
_cell.angle_alpha   90.00
_cell.angle_beta   90.00
_cell.angle_gamma   90.00
#
_symmetry.space_group_name_H-M   'P 1'
#
loop_
_entity.id
_entity.type
_entity.pdbx_description
1 polymer ?
#
loop_
_entity_poly.entity_id
_entity_poly.type
_entity_poly.pdbx_seq_one_letter_code
_entity_poly.pdbx_strand_id
1 'polypeptide(L)'
;MARDIVDLPEHGILQGLGTLTSKHIRFQLHESRIAHDPKALKADLLALLALFRLGIVNEDHAADPALLVKVTVWCGSLVSALQQELSIAGIDKSANKWFDIENLIRAELEDESDTDDTEDDESDAEASGSSSQVAVFTTEPPTASVMNLLLTSFYVDMVSYAPEFSAAFPGCPVNSAAKFLRVIDEVPFIKDTQNLTNICKQLKTEGDRLVFWMCSTFGSDIIKATEDSGLKVPGFPNSVCQFVLARPAPVHRETFAEHLKQTKIKPMLLFHGTPMRHLQSILRNGFSPAANQRFGAELFMAKTRWNLMVIPERNLCTNPMKGCQVTGQGRPVYDGQGVHVIKQLDSIAVRYNFLLPLTRTLDHLGVDAPGRALVEPAMTTAFKAILEDLGVLRSIIRNDFTGSCDRPFGNGLFVAEDLATSWNYAYDQWQHLYKKLQTWHEIRYKKHGLLIGCNVLGQVHPVDDLTEMNVHVIKSFASIMPQYCFLFPPQVHESIHTRAQVEPTMLAAFCKIKDGLDASYYKGSKMSERILDSASFFCGGFPVLGSG
;
A
#
# COMPACT_ATOMS: atom_id res chain seq x y z
N MET A 1 -19.10 37.41 -6.30
CA MET A 1 -18.92 35.99 -5.93
C MET A 1 -17.79 35.50 -6.81
N ALA A 2 -16.60 35.28 -6.27
CA ALA A 2 -15.49 34.73 -7.05
C ALA A 2 -15.92 33.33 -7.53
N ARG A 3 -15.89 33.10 -8.86
CA ARG A 3 -16.09 31.76 -9.41
C ARG A 3 -14.83 30.97 -9.06
N ASP A 4 -14.98 29.86 -8.33
CA ASP A 4 -13.87 28.93 -8.12
C ASP A 4 -13.41 28.45 -9.50
N ILE A 5 -12.17 28.78 -9.88
CA ILE A 5 -11.59 28.36 -11.16
C ILE A 5 -11.47 26.83 -11.12
N VAL A 6 -12.28 26.16 -11.95
CA VAL A 6 -12.30 24.71 -12.05
C VAL A 6 -11.13 24.27 -12.94
N ASP A 7 -10.07 23.74 -12.33
CA ASP A 7 -8.95 23.12 -13.05
C ASP A 7 -9.45 21.90 -13.86
N LEU A 8 -9.47 22.01 -15.19
CA LEU A 8 -9.95 20.95 -16.09
C LEU A 8 -8.84 19.90 -16.39
N PRO A 9 -9.04 18.60 -16.13
CA PRO A 9 -8.04 17.55 -16.40
C PRO A 9 -7.66 17.44 -17.89
N GLU A 10 -6.41 17.14 -18.27
CA GLU A 10 -5.95 17.21 -19.68
C GLU A 10 -6.55 16.17 -20.65
N HIS A 11 -6.72 16.61 -21.91
CA HIS A 11 -7.16 15.97 -23.16
C HIS A 11 -7.77 14.54 -23.19
N GLY A 12 -8.87 14.40 -23.93
CA GLY A 12 -9.36 13.10 -24.46
C GLY A 12 -10.43 12.43 -23.62
N ILE A 13 -10.94 13.16 -22.64
CA ILE A 13 -11.99 12.74 -21.72
C ILE A 13 -13.32 12.53 -22.45
N LEU A 14 -13.55 13.31 -23.52
CA LEU A 14 -14.77 13.26 -24.31
C LEU A 14 -14.78 12.14 -25.37
N GLN A 15 -13.71 11.33 -25.46
CA GLN A 15 -13.62 10.27 -26.46
C GLN A 15 -14.76 9.24 -26.30
N GLY A 16 -15.39 8.91 -27.43
CA GLY A 16 -16.43 7.89 -27.50
C GLY A 16 -17.85 8.37 -27.17
N LEU A 17 -18.04 9.62 -26.72
CA LEU A 17 -19.37 10.18 -26.39
C LEU A 17 -20.38 10.00 -27.52
N GLY A 18 -19.96 10.21 -28.77
CA GLY A 18 -20.85 10.11 -29.94
C GLY A 18 -21.43 8.72 -30.19
N THR A 19 -20.81 7.67 -29.65
CA THR A 19 -21.26 6.28 -29.79
C THR A 19 -22.38 5.90 -28.80
N LEU A 20 -22.60 6.71 -27.76
CA LEU A 20 -23.60 6.43 -26.74
C LEU A 20 -25.02 6.65 -27.29
N THR A 21 -25.96 5.82 -26.84
CA THR A 21 -27.40 6.00 -27.11
C THR A 21 -28.01 6.92 -26.05
N SER A 22 -29.14 7.58 -26.34
CA SER A 22 -29.80 8.46 -25.37
C SER A 22 -30.14 7.75 -24.04
N LYS A 23 -30.47 6.44 -24.10
CA LYS A 23 -30.69 5.62 -22.91
C LYS A 23 -29.43 5.48 -22.05
N HIS A 24 -28.26 5.22 -22.67
CA HIS A 24 -26.99 5.13 -21.93
C HIS A 24 -26.58 6.47 -21.33
N ILE A 25 -26.80 7.57 -22.05
CA ILE A 25 -26.45 8.90 -21.55
C ILE A 25 -27.31 9.26 -20.33
N ARG A 26 -28.64 9.08 -20.41
CA ARG A 26 -29.55 9.29 -19.27
C ARG A 26 -29.17 8.43 -18.07
N PHE A 27 -28.80 7.17 -18.31
CA PHE A 27 -28.33 6.28 -17.25
C PHE A 27 -27.07 6.83 -16.56
N GLN A 28 -26.06 7.25 -17.32
CA GLN A 28 -24.84 7.84 -16.75
C GLN A 28 -25.14 9.12 -15.97
N LEU A 29 -25.96 10.02 -16.51
CA LEU A 29 -26.37 11.25 -15.81
C LEU A 29 -27.15 10.92 -14.51
N HIS A 30 -28.03 9.92 -14.53
CA HIS A 30 -28.77 9.48 -13.35
C HIS A 30 -27.86 8.88 -12.27
N GLU A 31 -26.93 7.99 -12.65
CA GLU A 31 -25.96 7.40 -11.71
C GLU A 31 -25.07 8.47 -11.07
N SER A 32 -24.73 9.50 -11.83
CA SER A 32 -23.97 10.67 -11.37
C SER A 32 -24.83 11.75 -10.70
N ARG A 33 -26.13 11.49 -10.48
CA ARG A 33 -27.11 12.40 -9.86
C ARG A 33 -27.21 13.78 -10.53
N ILE A 34 -26.92 13.85 -11.82
CA ILE A 34 -27.07 15.07 -12.62
C ILE A 34 -28.51 15.18 -13.11
N ALA A 35 -29.20 16.22 -12.66
CA ALA A 35 -30.57 16.53 -13.07
C ALA A 35 -30.64 16.77 -14.59
N HIS A 36 -31.61 16.15 -15.26
CA HIS A 36 -31.81 16.31 -16.70
C HIS A 36 -33.29 16.09 -17.08
N ASP A 37 -33.73 16.73 -18.17
CA ASP A 37 -35.10 16.57 -18.65
C ASP A 37 -35.28 15.16 -19.27
N PRO A 38 -36.27 14.34 -18.81
CA PRO A 38 -36.62 13.05 -19.41
C PRO A 38 -36.98 13.13 -20.91
N LYS A 39 -37.25 14.31 -21.46
CA LYS A 39 -37.56 14.56 -22.87
C LYS A 39 -36.45 15.28 -23.65
N ALA A 40 -35.33 15.61 -23.01
CA ALA A 40 -34.17 16.23 -23.64
C ALA A 40 -33.70 15.48 -24.90
N LEU A 41 -33.27 16.22 -25.93
CA LEU A 41 -32.73 15.65 -27.15
C LEU A 41 -31.34 15.06 -26.87
N LYS A 42 -30.83 14.23 -27.79
CA LYS A 42 -29.52 13.59 -27.63
C LYS A 42 -28.39 14.63 -27.49
N ALA A 43 -28.48 15.76 -28.19
CA ALA A 43 -27.47 16.82 -28.12
C ALA A 43 -27.41 17.47 -26.72
N ASP A 44 -28.57 17.81 -26.14
CA ASP A 44 -28.66 18.39 -24.78
C ASP A 44 -28.07 17.41 -23.74
N LEU A 45 -28.42 16.13 -23.85
CA LEU A 45 -27.92 15.08 -22.97
C LEU A 45 -26.39 14.89 -23.10
N LEU A 46 -25.86 14.96 -24.33
CA LEU A 46 -24.43 14.86 -24.59
C LEU A 46 -23.68 16.07 -24.03
N ALA A 47 -24.25 17.27 -24.11
CA ALA A 47 -23.66 18.48 -23.57
C ALA A 47 -23.53 18.41 -22.04
N LEU A 48 -24.60 18.01 -21.34
CA LEU A 48 -24.57 17.79 -19.89
C LEU A 48 -23.53 16.73 -19.51
N LEU A 49 -23.47 15.61 -20.24
CA LEU A 49 -22.51 14.55 -19.95
C LEU A 49 -21.07 14.98 -20.25
N ALA A 50 -20.84 15.80 -21.27
CA ALA A 50 -19.53 16.34 -21.59
C ALA A 50 -19.03 17.29 -20.48
N LEU A 51 -19.88 18.24 -20.05
CA LEU A 51 -19.58 19.15 -18.95
C LEU A 51 -19.35 18.41 -17.62
N PHE A 52 -20.15 17.37 -17.34
CA PHE A 52 -19.95 16.51 -16.17
C PHE A 52 -18.59 15.79 -16.20
N ARG A 53 -18.21 15.20 -17.34
CA ARG A 53 -16.92 14.50 -17.45
C ARG A 53 -15.71 15.42 -17.32
N LEU A 54 -15.87 16.68 -17.69
CA LEU A 54 -14.86 17.73 -17.51
C LEU A 54 -14.84 18.30 -16.08
N GLY A 55 -15.79 17.90 -15.22
CA GLY A 55 -15.87 18.38 -13.84
C GLY A 55 -16.53 19.76 -13.69
N ILE A 56 -17.08 20.33 -14.76
CA ILE A 56 -17.74 21.64 -14.77
C ILE A 56 -19.13 21.57 -14.13
N VAL A 57 -19.79 20.41 -14.25
CA VAL A 57 -21.12 20.14 -13.66
C VAL A 57 -21.00 18.97 -12.70
N ASN A 58 -21.61 19.08 -11.52
CA ASN A 58 -21.67 17.99 -10.53
C ASN A 58 -23.03 18.01 -9.79
N GLU A 59 -23.20 17.18 -8.75
CA GLU A 59 -24.45 17.09 -7.99
C GLU A 59 -24.86 18.43 -7.35
N ASP A 60 -23.88 19.24 -6.94
CA ASP A 60 -24.09 20.49 -6.20
C ASP A 60 -23.94 21.75 -7.09
N HIS A 61 -23.45 21.59 -8.32
CA HIS A 61 -23.13 22.69 -9.22
C HIS A 61 -23.75 22.49 -10.60
N ALA A 62 -24.78 23.29 -10.91
CA ALA A 62 -25.44 23.30 -12.20
C ALA A 62 -24.56 23.98 -13.26
N ALA A 63 -24.72 23.57 -14.52
CA ALA A 63 -24.06 24.22 -15.64
C ALA A 63 -24.46 25.69 -15.74
N ASP A 64 -23.51 26.56 -16.07
CA ASP A 64 -23.85 27.89 -16.57
C ASP A 64 -24.77 27.74 -17.81
N PRO A 65 -25.98 28.34 -17.81
CA PRO A 65 -26.92 28.18 -18.90
C PRO A 65 -26.37 28.63 -20.26
N ALA A 66 -25.51 29.66 -20.29
CA ALA A 66 -24.94 30.14 -21.55
C ALA A 66 -23.94 29.14 -22.12
N LEU A 67 -23.02 28.63 -21.29
CA LEU A 67 -22.10 27.57 -21.68
C LEU A 67 -22.84 26.31 -22.14
N LEU A 68 -23.88 25.87 -21.40
CA LEU A 68 -24.66 24.68 -21.76
C LEU A 68 -25.30 24.80 -23.15
N VAL A 69 -25.82 25.98 -23.51
CA VAL A 69 -26.38 26.25 -24.84
C VAL A 69 -25.30 26.13 -25.92
N LYS A 70 -24.10 26.71 -25.71
CA LYS A 70 -22.98 26.59 -26.66
C LYS A 70 -22.57 25.13 -26.88
N VAL A 71 -22.36 24.38 -25.80
CA VAL A 71 -21.95 22.97 -25.86
C VAL A 71 -23.02 22.10 -26.51
N THR A 72 -24.29 22.41 -26.31
CA THR A 72 -25.43 21.73 -26.97
C THR A 72 -25.37 21.92 -28.49
N VAL A 73 -25.16 23.15 -28.95
CA VAL A 73 -24.99 23.45 -30.38
C VAL A 73 -23.80 22.67 -30.95
N TRP A 74 -22.65 22.71 -30.28
CA TRP A 74 -21.45 21.98 -30.71
C TRP A 74 -21.65 20.46 -30.79
N CYS A 75 -22.33 19.87 -29.80
CA CYS A 75 -22.68 18.45 -29.80
C CYS A 75 -23.57 18.08 -31.00
N GLY A 76 -24.50 18.96 -31.38
CA GLY A 76 -25.40 18.79 -32.54
C GLY A 76 -24.76 19.10 -33.89
N SER A 77 -23.69 19.89 -33.93
CA SER A 77 -23.07 20.40 -35.16
C SER A 77 -22.35 19.34 -36.00
N LEU A 78 -22.28 19.58 -37.31
CA LEU A 78 -21.40 18.84 -38.21
C LEU A 78 -19.93 19.17 -37.92
N VAL A 79 -19.03 18.23 -38.24
CA VAL A 79 -17.57 18.40 -38.04
C VAL A 79 -17.03 19.64 -38.77
N SER A 80 -17.57 19.97 -39.94
CA SER A 80 -17.16 21.17 -40.68
C SER A 80 -17.56 22.48 -39.98
N ALA A 81 -18.72 22.50 -39.32
CA ALA A 81 -19.16 23.68 -38.56
C ALA A 81 -18.31 23.87 -37.31
N LEU A 82 -17.95 22.78 -36.61
CA LEU A 82 -17.03 22.85 -35.48
C LEU A 82 -15.63 23.32 -35.87
N GLN A 83 -15.14 22.93 -37.04
CA GLN A 83 -13.85 23.41 -37.55
C GLN A 83 -13.87 24.91 -37.83
N GLN A 84 -15.01 25.47 -38.23
CA GLN A 84 -15.17 26.91 -38.38
C GLN A 84 -15.13 27.61 -37.01
N GLU A 85 -15.84 27.09 -36.01
CA GLU A 85 -15.80 27.62 -34.63
C GLU A 85 -14.37 27.59 -34.07
N LEU A 86 -13.65 26.47 -34.21
CA LEU A 86 -12.24 26.35 -33.82
C LEU A 86 -11.36 27.41 -34.52
N SER A 87 -11.55 27.59 -35.83
CA SER A 87 -10.80 28.60 -36.58
C SER A 87 -11.11 30.03 -36.13
N ILE A 88 -12.34 30.31 -35.68
CA ILE A 88 -12.72 31.62 -35.13
C ILE A 88 -12.04 31.83 -33.77
N ALA A 89 -11.97 30.79 -32.94
CA ALA A 89 -11.31 30.81 -31.64
C ALA A 89 -9.78 30.73 -31.70
N GLY A 90 -9.18 30.58 -32.90
CA GLY A 90 -7.73 30.42 -33.04
C GLY A 90 -7.17 29.09 -32.54
N ILE A 91 -8.01 28.04 -32.47
CA ILE A 91 -7.66 26.72 -31.95
C ILE A 91 -7.37 25.75 -33.10
N ASP A 92 -6.27 25.01 -33.01
CA ASP A 92 -5.92 23.98 -33.98
C ASP A 92 -6.91 22.80 -33.96
N LYS A 93 -7.25 22.31 -35.16
CA LYS A 93 -8.11 21.15 -35.35
C LYS A 93 -7.50 19.87 -34.74
N SER A 94 -8.30 19.12 -34.01
CA SER A 94 -7.88 17.86 -33.38
C SER A 94 -8.20 16.60 -34.20
N ALA A 95 -7.81 15.44 -33.68
CA ALA A 95 -7.96 14.15 -34.35
C ALA A 95 -9.43 13.70 -34.52
N ASN A 96 -10.35 14.18 -33.67
CA ASN A 96 -11.78 13.87 -33.79
C ASN A 96 -12.67 14.97 -33.19
N LYS A 97 -13.95 14.92 -33.58
CA LYS A 97 -15.01 15.86 -33.16
C LYS A 97 -15.06 16.13 -31.65
N TRP A 98 -14.79 15.13 -30.82
CA TRP A 98 -14.94 15.27 -29.36
C TRP A 98 -13.77 16.00 -28.74
N PHE A 99 -12.56 15.87 -29.29
CA PHE A 99 -11.44 16.74 -28.92
C PHE A 99 -11.70 18.18 -29.35
N ASP A 100 -12.26 18.39 -30.55
CA ASP A 100 -12.62 19.73 -31.02
C ASP A 100 -13.61 20.42 -30.05
N ILE A 101 -14.65 19.69 -29.60
CA ILE A 101 -15.61 20.18 -28.59
C ILE A 101 -14.93 20.44 -27.24
N GLU A 102 -14.04 19.54 -26.81
CA GLU A 102 -13.31 19.69 -25.54
C GLU A 102 -12.45 20.97 -25.53
N ASN A 103 -11.72 21.24 -26.61
CA ASN A 103 -10.88 22.43 -26.72
C ASN A 103 -11.73 23.71 -26.74
N LEU A 104 -12.87 23.70 -27.43
CA LEU A 104 -13.80 24.84 -27.43
C LEU A 104 -14.36 25.13 -26.02
N ILE A 105 -14.69 24.09 -25.24
CA ILE A 105 -15.15 24.26 -23.85
C ILE A 105 -14.06 24.92 -22.99
N ARG A 106 -12.79 24.52 -23.16
CA ARG A 106 -11.68 25.10 -22.40
C ARG A 106 -11.46 26.57 -22.73
N ALA A 107 -11.44 26.92 -24.01
CA ALA A 107 -11.26 28.30 -24.44
C ALA A 107 -12.34 29.24 -23.88
N GLU A 108 -13.60 28.79 -23.83
CA GLU A 108 -14.69 29.56 -23.21
C GLU A 108 -14.51 29.80 -21.71
N LEU A 109 -13.76 28.95 -21.01
CA LEU A 109 -13.51 29.09 -19.57
C LEU A 109 -12.25 29.93 -19.27
N GLU A 110 -11.30 29.98 -20.22
CA GLU A 110 -10.10 30.82 -20.13
C GLU A 110 -10.39 32.30 -20.40
N ASP A 111 -11.32 32.61 -21.32
CA ASP A 111 -11.67 33.99 -21.69
C ASP A 111 -12.27 34.82 -20.53
N GLU A 112 -12.72 34.17 -19.44
CA GLU A 112 -13.30 34.86 -18.28
C GLU A 112 -12.27 35.22 -17.17
N SER A 113 -11.00 34.77 -17.26
CA SER A 113 -10.04 34.95 -16.16
C SER A 113 -9.15 36.19 -16.26
N ASP A 114 -9.15 36.92 -17.37
CA ASP A 114 -8.15 37.96 -17.68
C ASP A 114 -8.64 39.41 -17.54
N THR A 115 -9.81 39.65 -16.95
CA THR A 115 -10.29 41.01 -16.68
C THR A 115 -10.24 41.34 -15.19
N ASP A 116 -9.38 42.31 -14.87
CA ASP A 116 -9.20 43.00 -13.59
C ASP A 116 -8.36 42.25 -12.53
N ASP A 117 -7.07 42.59 -12.48
CA ASP A 117 -6.35 42.89 -11.23
C ASP A 117 -4.96 43.45 -11.55
N THR A 118 -4.92 44.72 -11.98
CA THR A 118 -3.74 45.58 -11.88
C THR A 118 -3.94 46.54 -10.72
N GLU A 119 -3.67 46.11 -9.48
CA GLU A 119 -3.26 47.05 -8.43
C GLU A 119 -2.06 46.48 -7.67
N ASP A 120 -0.99 47.26 -7.77
CA ASP A 120 0.29 47.13 -7.09
C ASP A 120 0.10 47.16 -5.57
N ASP A 121 0.64 46.17 -4.87
CA ASP A 121 1.00 46.34 -3.45
C ASP A 121 2.30 45.58 -3.17
N GLU A 122 3.41 46.30 -3.35
CA GLU A 122 4.71 45.96 -2.79
C GLU A 122 4.64 46.10 -1.26
N SER A 123 4.70 44.98 -0.54
CA SER A 123 5.07 45.00 0.87
C SER A 123 6.18 44.01 1.16
N ASP A 124 7.36 44.57 1.44
CA ASP A 124 8.52 43.93 2.04
C ASP A 124 8.13 43.18 3.32
N ALA A 125 8.40 41.88 3.37
CA ALA A 125 8.32 41.10 4.61
C ALA A 125 9.50 40.13 4.75
N GLU A 126 10.19 40.36 5.86
CA GLU A 126 11.45 39.86 6.34
C GLU A 126 11.70 38.34 6.27
N ALA A 127 12.98 38.03 6.06
CA ALA A 127 13.58 36.71 6.09
C ALA A 127 13.44 36.04 7.48
N SER A 128 12.51 35.10 7.60
CA SER A 128 12.49 34.13 8.70
C SER A 128 13.43 32.97 8.36
N GLY A 129 14.57 32.93 9.05
CA GLY A 129 15.55 31.85 8.97
C GLY A 129 15.01 30.54 9.52
N SER A 130 14.30 29.78 8.68
CA SER A 130 13.93 28.40 8.94
C SER A 130 15.18 27.54 8.97
N SER A 131 15.59 27.13 10.18
CA SER A 131 16.65 26.15 10.41
C SER A 131 16.30 24.84 9.72
N SER A 132 16.92 24.58 8.56
CA SER A 132 16.83 23.32 7.81
C SER A 132 17.36 22.17 8.65
N GLN A 133 16.51 21.55 9.46
CA GLN A 133 16.77 20.22 9.97
C GLN A 133 16.81 19.28 8.76
N VAL A 134 18.00 18.78 8.45
CA VAL A 134 18.20 17.77 7.41
C VAL A 134 17.37 16.55 7.80
N ALA A 135 16.29 16.30 7.07
CA ALA A 135 15.42 15.17 7.33
C ALA A 135 16.24 13.87 7.16
N VAL A 136 16.49 13.18 8.27
CA VAL A 136 17.19 11.90 8.26
C VAL A 136 16.18 10.81 7.98
N PHE A 137 16.41 10.01 6.94
CA PHE A 137 15.63 8.80 6.72
C PHE A 137 15.80 7.86 7.92
N THR A 138 14.70 7.51 8.57
CA THR A 138 14.69 6.55 9.69
C THR A 138 14.87 5.10 9.22
N THR A 139 14.79 4.86 7.90
CA THR A 139 14.93 3.56 7.25
C THR A 139 15.82 3.67 6.02
N GLU A 140 16.39 2.57 5.55
CA GLU A 140 17.12 2.56 4.28
C GLU A 140 16.21 3.09 3.15
N PRO A 141 16.75 3.95 2.26
CA PRO A 141 15.96 4.47 1.16
C PRO A 141 15.55 3.32 0.21
N PRO A 142 14.36 3.42 -0.41
CA PRO A 142 13.93 2.45 -1.40
C PRO A 142 14.91 2.39 -2.57
N THR A 143 14.94 1.24 -3.24
CA THR A 143 15.73 1.11 -4.47
C THR A 143 15.22 2.05 -5.57
N ALA A 144 16.09 2.46 -6.48
CA ALA A 144 15.71 3.27 -7.64
C ALA A 144 14.55 2.66 -8.45
N SER A 145 14.51 1.34 -8.62
CA SER A 145 13.42 0.66 -9.33
C SER A 145 12.07 0.80 -8.62
N VAL A 146 12.04 0.80 -7.29
CA VAL A 146 10.81 1.03 -6.50
C VAL A 146 10.34 2.47 -6.70
N MET A 147 11.25 3.44 -6.63
CA MET A 147 10.88 4.84 -6.84
C MET A 147 10.38 5.12 -8.26
N ASN A 148 11.03 4.54 -9.29
CA ASN A 148 10.54 4.68 -10.66
C ASN A 148 9.18 4.00 -10.87
N LEU A 149 8.89 2.89 -10.18
CA LEU A 149 7.55 2.30 -10.17
C LEU A 149 6.54 3.25 -9.53
N LEU A 150 6.87 3.80 -8.36
CA LEU A 150 5.99 4.75 -7.66
C LEU A 150 5.70 5.97 -8.55
N LEU A 151 6.73 6.66 -9.05
CA LEU A 151 6.58 7.81 -9.96
C LEU A 151 5.68 7.48 -11.16
N THR A 152 5.99 6.40 -11.89
CA THR A 152 5.19 5.96 -13.04
C THR A 152 3.74 5.71 -12.65
N SER A 153 3.51 5.00 -11.55
CA SER A 153 2.16 4.60 -11.13
C SER A 153 1.33 5.78 -10.61
N PHE A 154 1.95 6.77 -9.97
CA PHE A 154 1.27 8.01 -9.58
C PHE A 154 0.94 8.85 -10.81
N TYR A 155 1.89 9.03 -11.72
CA TYR A 155 1.67 9.76 -12.97
C TYR A 155 0.40 9.27 -13.69
N VAL A 156 0.31 7.97 -13.96
CA VAL A 156 -0.83 7.43 -14.71
C VAL A 156 -2.15 7.42 -13.93
N ASP A 157 -2.09 7.35 -12.59
CA ASP A 157 -3.26 7.44 -11.71
C ASP A 157 -3.79 8.89 -11.76
N MET A 158 -2.90 9.89 -11.71
CA MET A 158 -3.27 11.32 -11.68
C MET A 158 -3.85 11.80 -13.00
N VAL A 159 -3.32 11.32 -14.13
CA VAL A 159 -3.94 11.57 -15.45
C VAL A 159 -5.38 11.03 -15.50
N SER A 160 -5.70 9.97 -14.73
CA SER A 160 -7.01 9.31 -14.78
C SER A 160 -8.01 9.77 -13.71
N TYR A 161 -7.54 10.28 -12.55
CA TYR A 161 -8.35 10.53 -11.35
C TYR A 161 -8.05 11.87 -10.66
N ALA A 162 -7.70 12.90 -11.44
CA ALA A 162 -7.40 14.24 -10.93
C ALA A 162 -8.39 14.82 -9.88
N PRO A 163 -9.73 14.63 -9.98
CA PRO A 163 -10.68 15.23 -9.03
C PRO A 163 -10.54 14.74 -7.58
N GLU A 164 -9.93 13.58 -7.34
CA GLU A 164 -9.81 13.00 -5.99
C GLU A 164 -8.47 13.33 -5.30
N PHE A 165 -7.60 14.12 -5.95
CA PHE A 165 -6.20 14.31 -5.58
C PHE A 165 -5.95 14.64 -4.10
N SER A 166 -6.62 15.66 -3.57
CA SER A 166 -6.37 16.18 -2.23
C SER A 166 -6.76 15.17 -1.13
N ALA A 167 -7.88 14.48 -1.30
CA ALA A 167 -8.33 13.42 -0.40
C ALA A 167 -7.45 12.17 -0.52
N ALA A 168 -6.97 11.90 -1.73
CA ALA A 168 -6.18 10.73 -2.09
C ALA A 168 -4.74 10.76 -1.54
N PHE A 169 -4.14 11.95 -1.39
CA PHE A 169 -2.72 12.12 -1.02
C PHE A 169 -2.52 13.19 0.04
N PRO A 170 -2.96 12.95 1.29
CA PRO A 170 -2.76 13.89 2.38
C PRO A 170 -1.27 14.15 2.61
N GLY A 171 -0.92 15.42 2.76
CA GLY A 171 0.47 15.85 3.02
C GLY A 171 1.38 15.86 1.79
N CYS A 172 0.85 15.64 0.58
CA CYS A 172 1.60 15.86 -0.65
C CYS A 172 2.10 17.32 -0.72
N PRO A 173 3.38 17.59 -1.05
CA PRO A 173 3.90 18.95 -1.15
C PRO A 173 3.32 19.74 -2.33
N VAL A 174 2.60 19.06 -3.22
CA VAL A 174 1.87 19.65 -4.33
C VAL A 174 0.37 19.49 -4.05
N ASN A 175 -0.42 20.55 -4.24
CA ASN A 175 -1.81 20.64 -3.77
C ASN A 175 -2.87 20.50 -4.87
N SER A 176 -2.48 20.40 -6.15
CA SER A 176 -3.39 20.11 -7.26
C SER A 176 -2.83 19.05 -8.20
N ALA A 177 -3.72 18.34 -8.89
CA ALA A 177 -3.34 17.30 -9.84
C ALA A 177 -2.56 17.87 -11.04
N ALA A 178 -2.98 19.01 -11.59
CA ALA A 178 -2.29 19.67 -12.70
C ALA A 178 -0.86 20.05 -12.32
N LYS A 179 -0.68 20.67 -11.14
CA LYS A 179 0.65 21.00 -10.63
C LYS A 179 1.47 19.74 -10.36
N PHE A 180 0.85 18.66 -9.87
CA PHE A 180 1.54 17.40 -9.62
C PHE A 180 2.12 16.82 -10.91
N LEU A 181 1.31 16.80 -11.99
CA LEU A 181 1.71 16.31 -13.31
C LEU A 181 2.86 17.15 -13.89
N ARG A 182 2.80 18.48 -13.78
CA ARG A 182 3.90 19.36 -14.19
C ARG A 182 5.19 19.07 -13.42
N VAL A 183 5.09 18.96 -12.09
CA VAL A 183 6.26 18.75 -11.22
C VAL A 183 6.89 17.37 -11.45
N ILE A 184 6.09 16.33 -11.63
CA ILE A 184 6.60 14.97 -11.84
C ILE A 184 7.26 14.80 -13.22
N ASP A 185 6.82 15.53 -14.25
CA ASP A 185 7.46 15.55 -15.57
C ASP A 185 8.87 16.16 -15.54
N GLU A 186 9.16 17.02 -14.56
CA GLU A 186 10.49 17.57 -14.32
C GLU A 186 11.41 16.62 -13.55
N VAL A 187 10.87 15.55 -12.94
CA VAL A 187 11.66 14.60 -12.15
C VAL A 187 12.45 13.68 -13.09
N PRO A 188 13.80 13.70 -13.07
CA PRO A 188 14.58 12.82 -13.92
C PRO A 188 14.44 11.37 -13.48
N PHE A 189 14.59 10.45 -14.44
CA PHE A 189 14.66 9.02 -14.15
C PHE A 189 15.71 8.72 -13.07
N ILE A 190 15.29 8.03 -12.01
CA ILE A 190 16.17 7.72 -10.88
C ILE A 190 17.06 6.54 -11.29
N LYS A 191 18.35 6.81 -11.46
CA LYS A 191 19.32 5.83 -12.00
C LYS A 191 19.67 4.75 -10.98
N ASP A 192 19.95 5.16 -9.76
CA ASP A 192 20.44 4.32 -8.67
C ASP A 192 20.12 4.94 -7.30
N THR A 193 20.45 4.21 -6.23
CA THR A 193 20.20 4.63 -4.85
C THR A 193 21.00 5.89 -4.45
N GLN A 194 22.18 6.10 -5.03
CA GLN A 194 22.98 7.29 -4.75
C GLN A 194 22.34 8.53 -5.38
N ASN A 195 21.82 8.41 -6.60
CA ASN A 195 21.05 9.45 -7.27
C ASN A 195 19.79 9.82 -6.46
N LEU A 196 19.03 8.83 -5.98
CA LEU A 196 17.89 9.08 -5.09
C LEU A 196 18.31 9.78 -3.80
N THR A 197 19.39 9.32 -3.17
CA THR A 197 19.92 9.92 -1.94
C THR A 197 20.32 11.39 -2.16
N ASN A 198 20.90 11.71 -3.31
CA ASN A 198 21.28 13.08 -3.64
C ASN A 198 20.06 13.98 -3.84
N ILE A 199 19.02 13.50 -4.55
CA ILE A 199 17.74 14.22 -4.72
C ILE A 199 17.14 14.53 -3.35
N CYS A 200 17.01 13.51 -2.50
CA CYS A 200 16.39 13.63 -1.18
C CYS A 200 17.19 14.47 -0.17
N LYS A 201 18.51 14.65 -0.37
CA LYS A 201 19.35 15.50 0.50
C LYS A 201 19.28 16.99 0.14
N GLN A 202 19.07 17.30 -1.13
CA GLN A 202 19.17 18.67 -1.62
C GLN A 202 17.84 19.43 -1.51
N LEU A 203 16.71 18.76 -1.79
CA LEU A 203 15.35 19.32 -1.69
C LEU A 203 15.22 20.71 -2.37
N LYS A 204 15.94 20.93 -3.49
CA LYS A 204 16.09 22.25 -4.12
C LYS A 204 14.87 22.61 -4.95
N THR A 205 14.28 21.62 -5.63
CA THR A 205 13.14 21.80 -6.53
C THR A 205 11.85 21.26 -5.91
N GLU A 206 10.69 21.64 -6.46
CA GLU A 206 9.42 21.00 -6.09
C GLU A 206 9.44 19.50 -6.39
N GLY A 207 10.11 19.09 -7.49
CA GLY A 207 10.33 17.69 -7.85
C GLY A 207 11.12 16.92 -6.79
N ASP A 208 12.19 17.51 -6.25
CA ASP A 208 12.98 16.88 -5.17
C ASP A 208 12.13 16.66 -3.92
N ARG A 209 11.31 17.65 -3.55
CA ARG A 209 10.39 17.57 -2.41
C ARG A 209 9.31 16.52 -2.64
N LEU A 210 8.77 16.43 -3.85
CA LEU A 210 7.81 15.41 -4.24
C LEU A 210 8.43 14.01 -4.14
N VAL A 211 9.63 13.79 -4.70
CA VAL A 211 10.35 12.52 -4.62
C VAL A 211 10.63 12.14 -3.15
N PHE A 212 11.06 13.10 -2.33
CA PHE A 212 11.28 12.88 -0.90
C PHE A 212 10.00 12.49 -0.17
N TRP A 213 8.88 13.17 -0.44
CA TRP A 213 7.58 12.82 0.13
C TRP A 213 7.14 11.41 -0.30
N MET A 214 7.25 11.05 -1.59
CA MET A 214 6.90 9.71 -2.07
C MET A 214 7.78 8.63 -1.43
N CYS A 215 9.08 8.91 -1.29
CA CYS A 215 10.06 8.03 -0.67
C CYS A 215 9.73 7.76 0.81
N SER A 216 9.44 8.81 1.57
CA SER A 216 9.12 8.72 3.00
C SER A 216 7.73 8.12 3.27
N THR A 217 6.76 8.40 2.39
CA THR A 217 5.37 7.96 2.57
C THR A 217 5.15 6.53 2.09
N PHE A 218 5.66 6.17 0.90
CA PHE A 218 5.34 4.89 0.23
C PHE A 218 6.56 4.04 -0.09
N GLY A 219 7.77 4.62 -0.09
CA GLY A 219 8.98 3.94 -0.54
C GLY A 219 9.24 2.62 0.19
N SER A 220 8.85 2.58 1.47
CA SER A 220 9.08 1.45 2.35
C SER A 220 7.96 0.41 2.35
N ASP A 221 6.90 0.65 1.59
CA ASP A 221 5.77 -0.28 1.43
C ASP A 221 6.03 -1.33 0.35
N ILE A 222 6.92 -1.01 -0.61
CA ILE A 222 7.23 -1.84 -1.76
C ILE A 222 8.72 -2.20 -1.74
N ILE A 223 9.02 -3.48 -1.93
CA ILE A 223 10.39 -4.00 -2.05
C ILE A 223 10.58 -4.59 -3.44
N LYS A 224 11.73 -4.33 -4.07
CA LYS A 224 12.09 -5.01 -5.32
C LYS A 224 12.40 -6.48 -5.01
N ALA A 225 11.74 -7.40 -5.70
CA ALA A 225 12.00 -8.82 -5.53
C ALA A 225 13.24 -9.22 -6.35
N THR A 226 14.35 -9.46 -5.66
CA THR A 226 15.63 -9.91 -6.24
C THR A 226 15.94 -11.36 -5.86
N GLU A 227 16.88 -11.99 -6.55
CA GLU A 227 17.35 -13.33 -6.19
C GLU A 227 17.99 -13.31 -4.80
N ASP A 228 18.80 -12.29 -4.51
CA ASP A 228 19.46 -12.12 -3.21
C ASP A 228 18.49 -11.97 -2.03
N SER A 229 17.35 -11.30 -2.27
CA SER A 229 16.28 -11.18 -1.26
C SER A 229 15.52 -12.48 -1.00
N GLY A 230 15.68 -13.49 -1.87
CA GLY A 230 14.87 -14.72 -1.85
C GLY A 230 13.38 -14.50 -2.18
N LEU A 231 12.99 -13.29 -2.60
CA LEU A 231 11.61 -12.93 -2.91
C LEU A 231 11.28 -13.04 -4.40
N LYS A 232 12.28 -13.12 -5.30
CA LYS A 232 12.05 -13.24 -6.74
C LYS A 232 11.40 -14.58 -7.07
N VAL A 233 10.30 -14.54 -7.80
CA VAL A 233 9.64 -15.74 -8.33
C VAL A 233 10.44 -16.26 -9.53
N PRO A 234 10.90 -17.52 -9.51
CA PRO A 234 11.71 -18.09 -10.58
C PRO A 234 10.89 -18.34 -11.86
N GLY A 235 11.60 -18.42 -12.99
CA GLY A 235 11.04 -18.77 -14.30
C GLY A 235 10.41 -17.60 -15.07
N PHE A 236 10.26 -16.42 -14.47
CA PHE A 236 9.99 -15.21 -15.25
C PHE A 236 11.24 -14.75 -16.00
N PRO A 237 11.11 -14.22 -17.24
CA PRO A 237 12.22 -13.57 -17.94
C PRO A 237 12.85 -12.45 -17.10
N ASN A 238 14.15 -12.22 -17.25
CA ASN A 238 14.86 -11.13 -16.53
C ASN A 238 14.35 -9.73 -16.86
N SER A 239 13.60 -9.57 -17.95
CA SER A 239 12.93 -8.33 -18.33
C SER A 239 11.65 -8.04 -17.52
N VAL A 240 11.13 -9.02 -16.77
CA VAL A 240 9.98 -8.84 -15.88
C VAL A 240 10.47 -8.34 -14.53
N CYS A 241 10.16 -7.09 -14.21
CA CYS A 241 10.43 -6.55 -12.88
C CYS A 241 9.39 -7.07 -11.89
N GLN A 242 9.85 -7.54 -10.73
CA GLN A 242 9.00 -8.09 -9.68
C GLN A 242 9.12 -7.24 -8.43
N PHE A 243 7.99 -6.96 -7.81
CA PHE A 243 7.91 -6.16 -6.60
C PHE A 243 7.01 -6.85 -5.58
N VAL A 244 7.38 -6.77 -4.31
CA VAL A 244 6.62 -7.27 -3.18
C VAL A 244 6.03 -6.10 -2.42
N LEU A 245 4.73 -6.17 -2.10
CA LEU A 245 4.07 -5.26 -1.18
C LEU A 245 4.34 -5.72 0.25
N ALA A 246 5.41 -5.21 0.85
CA ALA A 246 5.87 -5.58 2.19
C ALA A 246 5.01 -4.97 3.29
N ARG A 247 4.54 -3.72 3.09
CA ARG A 247 3.64 -3.04 4.02
C ARG A 247 2.42 -2.49 3.29
N PRO A 248 1.37 -3.31 3.10
CA PRO A 248 0.09 -2.82 2.63
C PRO A 248 -0.47 -1.75 3.58
N ALA A 249 -1.37 -0.90 3.07
CA ALA A 249 -2.07 0.07 3.91
C ALA A 249 -2.68 -0.63 5.15
N PRO A 250 -2.62 -0.02 6.35
CA PRO A 250 -3.03 -0.65 7.60
C PRO A 250 -4.43 -1.26 7.55
N VAL A 251 -5.39 -0.53 6.98
CA VAL A 251 -6.78 -0.95 6.82
C VAL A 251 -6.90 -2.29 6.08
N HIS A 252 -6.20 -2.44 4.95
CA HIS A 252 -6.23 -3.69 4.16
C HIS A 252 -5.56 -4.85 4.89
N ARG A 253 -4.44 -4.56 5.57
CA ARG A 253 -3.72 -5.58 6.31
C ARG A 253 -4.56 -6.12 7.47
N GLU A 254 -5.21 -5.24 8.22
CA GLU A 254 -6.02 -5.59 9.38
C GLU A 254 -7.29 -6.34 8.97
N THR A 255 -8.00 -5.81 7.98
CA THR A 255 -9.20 -6.43 7.40
C THR A 255 -8.92 -7.84 6.87
N PHE A 256 -7.84 -8.01 6.08
CA PHE A 256 -7.46 -9.31 5.55
C PHE A 256 -7.04 -10.29 6.68
N ALA A 257 -6.32 -9.81 7.69
CA ALA A 257 -5.90 -10.64 8.82
C ALA A 257 -7.09 -11.12 9.64
N GLU A 258 -8.12 -10.28 9.81
CA GLU A 258 -9.37 -10.67 10.45
C GLU A 258 -10.10 -11.75 9.65
N HIS A 259 -10.24 -11.56 8.33
CA HIS A 259 -10.85 -12.54 7.44
C HIS A 259 -10.12 -13.90 7.47
N LEU A 260 -8.78 -13.85 7.47
CA LEU A 260 -7.94 -15.05 7.57
C LEU A 260 -8.19 -15.83 8.87
N LYS A 261 -8.38 -15.14 10.00
CA LYS A 261 -8.73 -15.77 11.29
C LYS A 261 -10.13 -16.40 11.25
N GLN A 262 -11.09 -15.72 10.64
CA GLN A 262 -12.49 -16.16 10.60
C GLN A 262 -12.69 -17.42 9.74
N THR A 263 -12.05 -17.48 8.57
CA THR A 263 -12.36 -18.54 7.60
C THR A 263 -11.77 -19.91 7.93
N LYS A 264 -10.67 -19.99 8.70
CA LYS A 264 -9.87 -21.23 8.93
C LYS A 264 -9.47 -21.98 7.64
N ILE A 265 -9.74 -21.41 6.46
CA ILE A 265 -9.45 -21.99 5.15
C ILE A 265 -8.06 -21.52 4.77
N LYS A 266 -7.24 -22.46 4.26
CA LYS A 266 -5.93 -22.13 3.71
C LYS A 266 -6.10 -21.10 2.58
N PRO A 267 -5.45 -19.92 2.67
CA PRO A 267 -5.53 -18.92 1.61
C PRO A 267 -5.04 -19.49 0.28
N MET A 268 -5.69 -19.08 -0.80
CA MET A 268 -5.30 -19.41 -2.16
C MET A 268 -4.46 -18.30 -2.78
N LEU A 269 -3.58 -18.68 -3.70
CA LEU A 269 -2.89 -17.75 -4.57
C LEU A 269 -3.68 -17.59 -5.87
N LEU A 270 -4.06 -16.35 -6.18
CA LEU A 270 -4.72 -15.98 -7.42
C LEU A 270 -4.02 -14.78 -8.07
N PHE A 271 -4.19 -14.63 -9.37
CA PHE A 271 -3.66 -13.52 -10.15
C PHE A 271 -4.78 -12.58 -10.59
N HIS A 272 -4.45 -11.31 -10.74
CA HIS A 272 -5.33 -10.31 -11.35
C HIS A 272 -4.52 -9.37 -12.24
N GLY A 273 -4.91 -9.25 -13.50
CA GLY A 273 -4.33 -8.29 -14.44
C GLY A 273 -5.09 -6.98 -14.36
N THR A 274 -4.37 -5.86 -14.29
CA THR A 274 -4.97 -4.53 -14.26
C THR A 274 -4.14 -3.54 -15.09
N PRO A 275 -4.75 -2.52 -15.70
CA PRO A 275 -4.01 -1.38 -16.24
C PRO A 275 -3.18 -0.66 -15.17
N MET A 276 -2.06 -0.06 -15.59
CA MET A 276 -1.15 0.68 -14.68
C MET A 276 -1.87 1.81 -13.94
N ARG A 277 -2.80 2.51 -14.61
CA ARG A 277 -3.60 3.61 -14.04
C ARG A 277 -4.45 3.24 -12.82
N HIS A 278 -4.67 1.95 -12.55
CA HIS A 278 -5.39 1.52 -11.35
C HIS A 278 -4.44 0.97 -10.27
N LEU A 279 -3.13 0.94 -10.52
CA LEU A 279 -2.18 0.34 -9.59
C LEU A 279 -2.20 1.07 -8.25
N GLN A 280 -2.03 2.41 -8.25
CA GLN A 280 -1.99 3.21 -7.02
C GLN A 280 -3.30 3.16 -6.26
N SER A 281 -4.43 3.40 -6.93
CA SER A 281 -5.75 3.24 -6.31
C SER A 281 -5.91 1.87 -5.63
N ILE A 282 -5.48 0.77 -6.27
CA ILE A 282 -5.57 -0.56 -5.65
C ILE A 282 -4.60 -0.76 -4.48
N LEU A 283 -3.39 -0.18 -4.52
CA LEU A 283 -2.45 -0.30 -3.41
C LEU A 283 -2.94 0.48 -2.17
N ARG A 284 -3.60 1.62 -2.38
CA ARG A 284 -4.14 2.48 -1.31
C ARG A 284 -5.50 2.01 -0.81
N ASN A 285 -6.43 1.75 -1.72
CA ASN A 285 -7.85 1.54 -1.44
C ASN A 285 -8.30 0.08 -1.60
N GLY A 286 -7.43 -0.82 -2.06
CA GLY A 286 -7.80 -2.19 -2.36
C GLY A 286 -8.53 -2.29 -3.70
N PHE A 287 -9.09 -3.46 -4.00
CA PHE A 287 -9.84 -3.62 -5.26
C PHE A 287 -11.22 -2.95 -5.16
N SER A 288 -11.65 -2.35 -6.26
CA SER A 288 -13.06 -1.98 -6.47
C SER A 288 -13.77 -3.10 -7.25
N PRO A 289 -15.09 -3.30 -7.04
CA PRO A 289 -15.86 -4.26 -7.83
C PRO A 289 -15.81 -3.91 -9.31
N ALA A 290 -15.74 -4.92 -10.20
CA ALA A 290 -15.85 -4.65 -11.63
C ALA A 290 -17.29 -4.22 -11.97
N ALA A 291 -17.49 -3.25 -12.85
CA ALA A 291 -18.82 -2.84 -13.31
C ALA A 291 -19.48 -3.84 -14.29
N ASN A 292 -18.97 -5.08 -14.38
CA ASN A 292 -19.40 -6.04 -15.40
C ASN A 292 -20.72 -6.72 -14.99
N GLN A 293 -21.82 -6.28 -15.60
CA GLN A 293 -23.15 -6.84 -15.34
C GLN A 293 -23.29 -8.33 -15.70
N ARG A 294 -22.44 -8.88 -16.58
CA ARG A 294 -22.60 -10.24 -17.11
C ARG A 294 -22.32 -11.33 -16.07
N PHE A 295 -21.41 -11.10 -15.14
CA PHE A 295 -21.12 -12.07 -14.08
C PHE A 295 -21.32 -11.50 -12.65
N GLY A 296 -21.87 -10.29 -12.56
CA GLY A 296 -22.08 -9.55 -11.32
C GLY A 296 -20.99 -8.51 -11.05
N ALA A 297 -21.31 -7.53 -10.21
CA ALA A 297 -20.38 -6.51 -9.76
C ALA A 297 -19.36 -7.08 -8.77
N GLU A 298 -18.42 -7.88 -9.28
CA GLU A 298 -17.49 -8.70 -8.49
C GLU A 298 -16.09 -8.66 -9.11
N LEU A 299 -15.05 -9.13 -8.39
CA LEU A 299 -13.67 -9.14 -8.91
C LEU A 299 -13.31 -10.49 -9.52
N PHE A 300 -12.75 -10.48 -10.73
CA PHE A 300 -12.28 -11.68 -11.42
C PHE A 300 -10.79 -11.90 -11.17
N MET A 301 -10.44 -13.12 -10.79
CA MET A 301 -9.06 -13.54 -10.55
C MET A 301 -8.84 -14.94 -11.11
N ALA A 302 -7.61 -15.26 -11.50
CA ALA A 302 -7.31 -16.55 -12.11
C ALA A 302 -6.25 -17.33 -11.32
N LYS A 303 -6.38 -18.65 -11.29
CA LYS A 303 -5.38 -19.58 -10.73
C LYS A 303 -4.10 -19.63 -11.56
N THR A 304 -4.19 -19.29 -12.84
CA THR A 304 -3.06 -19.20 -13.76
C THR A 304 -3.15 -17.89 -14.54
N ARG A 305 -2.00 -17.36 -14.95
CA ARG A 305 -1.93 -16.09 -15.71
C ARG A 305 -2.69 -16.14 -17.05
N TRP A 306 -2.83 -17.33 -17.64
CA TRP A 306 -3.38 -17.54 -18.98
C TRP A 306 -4.84 -17.11 -19.12
N ASN A 307 -5.61 -17.26 -18.04
CA ASN A 307 -7.06 -17.11 -18.13
C ASN A 307 -7.51 -15.65 -17.99
N LEU A 308 -6.58 -14.71 -17.73
CA LEU A 308 -6.84 -13.28 -17.65
C LEU A 308 -6.63 -12.54 -18.99
N MET A 309 -5.80 -13.08 -19.90
CA MET A 309 -5.52 -12.43 -21.19
C MET A 309 -6.64 -12.60 -22.22
N VAL A 310 -7.67 -13.39 -21.93
CA VAL A 310 -8.77 -13.70 -22.86
C VAL A 310 -9.90 -12.65 -22.79
N ILE A 311 -9.82 -11.63 -21.92
CA ILE A 311 -10.78 -10.53 -21.90
C ILE A 311 -10.31 -9.45 -22.89
N PRO A 312 -11.02 -9.22 -24.00
CA PRO A 312 -10.52 -8.47 -25.15
C PRO A 312 -10.71 -6.96 -24.94
N GLU A 313 -9.91 -6.34 -24.08
CA GLU A 313 -9.69 -4.89 -24.16
C GLU A 313 -8.43 -4.64 -24.99
N ARG A 314 -8.62 -4.14 -26.22
CA ARG A 314 -7.61 -4.11 -27.29
C ARG A 314 -6.47 -3.09 -27.14
N ASN A 315 -6.33 -2.38 -26.01
CA ASN A 315 -5.37 -1.27 -25.86
C ASN A 315 -4.55 -1.33 -24.55
N LEU A 316 -4.06 -2.50 -24.17
CA LEU A 316 -3.38 -2.72 -22.89
C LEU A 316 -1.86 -2.51 -23.00
N CYS A 317 -1.42 -1.25 -22.93
CA CYS A 317 -0.01 -0.92 -22.71
C CYS A 317 0.38 -1.22 -21.25
N THR A 318 1.49 -1.94 -21.03
CA THR A 318 2.18 -2.16 -19.74
C THR A 318 1.28 -2.46 -18.54
N ASN A 319 0.51 -3.55 -18.60
CA ASN A 319 -0.34 -3.94 -17.47
C ASN A 319 0.48 -4.60 -16.35
N PRO A 320 0.52 -4.04 -15.13
CA PRO A 320 0.96 -4.79 -13.96
C PRO A 320 0.05 -6.00 -13.75
N MET A 321 0.66 -7.17 -13.61
CA MET A 321 -0.02 -8.36 -13.12
C MET A 321 0.17 -8.42 -11.60
N LYS A 322 -0.90 -8.71 -10.87
CA LYS A 322 -0.88 -8.79 -9.40
C LYS A 322 -0.93 -10.23 -8.96
N GLY A 323 -0.05 -10.58 -8.01
CA GLY A 323 -0.13 -11.81 -7.26
C GLY A 323 -0.83 -11.55 -5.94
N CYS A 324 -1.99 -12.16 -5.75
CA CYS A 324 -2.89 -11.90 -4.64
C CYS A 324 -3.11 -13.14 -3.79
N GLN A 325 -3.11 -12.93 -2.49
CA GLN A 325 -3.54 -13.93 -1.52
C GLN A 325 -5.04 -13.74 -1.27
N VAL A 326 -5.83 -14.80 -1.37
CA VAL A 326 -7.29 -14.74 -1.21
C VAL A 326 -7.75 -15.74 -0.15
N THR A 327 -8.48 -15.27 0.86
CA THR A 327 -9.16 -16.13 1.83
C THR A 327 -10.50 -16.61 1.25
N GLY A 328 -10.83 -17.88 1.46
CA GLY A 328 -11.98 -18.54 0.83
C GLY A 328 -11.68 -19.09 -0.58
N GLN A 329 -12.71 -19.68 -1.21
CA GLN A 329 -12.55 -20.40 -2.49
C GLN A 329 -12.96 -19.58 -3.72
N GLY A 330 -13.60 -18.41 -3.54
CA GLY A 330 -14.28 -17.71 -4.62
C GLY A 330 -15.35 -18.58 -5.30
N ARG A 331 -16.09 -18.01 -6.25
CA ARG A 331 -17.01 -18.79 -7.11
C ARG A 331 -16.33 -19.05 -8.46
N PRO A 332 -16.13 -20.30 -8.91
CA PRO A 332 -15.60 -20.54 -10.25
C PRO A 332 -16.56 -20.02 -11.32
N VAL A 333 -16.04 -19.38 -12.39
CA VAL A 333 -16.87 -18.88 -13.52
C VAL A 333 -17.24 -20.03 -14.46
N TYR A 334 -16.29 -20.90 -14.76
CA TYR A 334 -16.44 -22.07 -15.63
C TYR A 334 -15.70 -23.26 -15.03
N ASP A 335 -16.29 -24.45 -15.11
CA ASP A 335 -15.65 -25.68 -14.67
C ASP A 335 -14.36 -25.91 -15.48
N GLY A 336 -13.24 -26.05 -14.77
CA GLY A 336 -11.93 -26.35 -15.35
C GLY A 336 -11.08 -25.16 -15.81
N GLN A 337 -11.64 -23.95 -15.97
CA GLN A 337 -10.85 -22.79 -16.43
C GLN A 337 -10.14 -22.04 -15.30
N GLY A 338 -10.29 -22.43 -14.03
CA GLY A 338 -9.53 -21.84 -12.92
C GLY A 338 -9.69 -20.31 -12.77
N VAL A 339 -10.76 -19.72 -13.32
CA VAL A 339 -11.15 -18.33 -13.08
C VAL A 339 -12.17 -18.30 -11.95
N HIS A 340 -11.93 -17.44 -10.98
CA HIS A 340 -12.71 -17.27 -9.78
C HIS A 340 -13.27 -15.84 -9.74
N VAL A 341 -14.50 -15.74 -9.25
CA VAL A 341 -15.14 -14.49 -8.91
C VAL A 341 -15.13 -14.34 -7.40
N ILE A 342 -14.57 -13.23 -6.92
CA ILE A 342 -14.45 -12.91 -5.52
C ILE A 342 -15.44 -11.80 -5.18
N LYS A 343 -16.40 -12.12 -4.31
CA LYS A 343 -17.44 -11.16 -3.87
C LYS A 343 -16.96 -10.26 -2.73
N GLN A 344 -16.17 -10.83 -1.83
CA GLN A 344 -15.71 -10.15 -0.63
C GLN A 344 -14.30 -9.63 -0.88
N LEU A 345 -14.18 -8.35 -1.24
CA LEU A 345 -12.90 -7.77 -1.64
C LEU A 345 -11.90 -7.70 -0.48
N ASP A 346 -12.43 -7.57 0.74
CA ASP A 346 -11.73 -7.68 2.01
C ASP A 346 -11.04 -9.03 2.25
N SER A 347 -11.43 -10.05 1.48
CA SER A 347 -10.81 -11.38 1.49
C SER A 347 -9.53 -11.44 0.65
N ILE A 348 -9.09 -10.32 0.05
CA ILE A 348 -8.01 -10.25 -0.93
C ILE A 348 -6.89 -9.37 -0.37
N ALA A 349 -5.66 -9.87 -0.48
CA ALA A 349 -4.47 -9.07 -0.22
C ALA A 349 -3.50 -9.13 -1.39
N VAL A 350 -3.16 -7.96 -1.93
CA VAL A 350 -2.08 -7.83 -2.93
C VAL A 350 -0.75 -8.09 -2.23
N ARG A 351 0.10 -8.91 -2.85
CA ARG A 351 1.42 -9.25 -2.32
C ARG A 351 2.53 -9.04 -3.32
N TYR A 352 2.25 -9.29 -4.60
CA TYR A 352 3.21 -9.07 -5.69
C TYR A 352 2.63 -8.16 -6.76
N ASN A 353 3.53 -7.37 -7.35
CA ASN A 353 3.31 -6.66 -8.61
C ASN A 353 4.39 -7.11 -9.60
N PHE A 354 3.96 -7.67 -10.73
CA PHE A 354 4.81 -8.08 -11.85
C PHE A 354 4.63 -7.06 -12.96
N LEU A 355 5.70 -6.36 -13.33
CA LEU A 355 5.71 -5.44 -14.47
C LEU A 355 6.19 -6.19 -15.70
N LEU A 356 5.29 -6.43 -16.64
CA LEU A 356 5.60 -7.10 -17.90
C LEU A 356 6.15 -6.07 -18.89
N PRO A 357 7.27 -6.36 -19.57
CA PRO A 357 7.84 -5.45 -20.56
C PRO A 357 6.90 -5.29 -21.76
N LEU A 358 6.84 -4.08 -22.33
CA LEU A 358 6.11 -3.79 -23.55
C LEU A 358 6.91 -4.27 -24.77
N THR A 359 7.18 -5.57 -24.89
CA THR A 359 7.69 -6.12 -26.15
C THR A 359 6.50 -6.43 -27.06
N ARG A 360 6.63 -6.14 -28.37
CA ARG A 360 5.56 -6.25 -29.38
C ARG A 360 5.01 -7.67 -29.60
N THR A 361 5.48 -8.66 -28.87
CA THR A 361 5.06 -10.05 -28.94
C THR A 361 4.63 -10.54 -27.55
N LEU A 362 3.43 -10.13 -27.15
CA LEU A 362 2.66 -10.82 -26.10
C LEU A 362 2.61 -12.34 -26.36
N ASP A 363 2.71 -12.74 -27.62
CA ASP A 363 2.81 -14.12 -28.10
C ASP A 363 3.98 -14.91 -27.47
N HIS A 364 5.12 -14.27 -27.16
CA HIS A 364 6.26 -14.97 -26.53
C HIS A 364 6.18 -15.02 -25.00
N LEU A 365 5.60 -13.99 -24.36
CA LEU A 365 5.22 -14.08 -22.94
C LEU A 365 4.20 -15.21 -22.72
N GLY A 366 3.45 -15.54 -23.77
CA GLY A 366 2.63 -16.73 -24.04
C GLY A 366 3.29 -18.10 -23.83
N VAL A 367 4.60 -18.19 -23.96
CA VAL A 367 5.33 -19.47 -23.89
C VAL A 367 6.25 -19.50 -22.67
N ASP A 368 6.82 -18.36 -22.29
CA ASP A 368 8.02 -18.38 -21.42
C ASP A 368 7.77 -18.21 -19.92
N ALA A 369 6.71 -17.53 -19.50
CA ALA A 369 6.52 -17.30 -18.07
C ALA A 369 5.99 -18.54 -17.31
N PRO A 370 6.32 -18.63 -16.02
CA PRO A 370 6.36 -19.88 -15.30
C PRO A 370 4.97 -20.47 -15.07
N GLY A 371 4.91 -21.80 -15.08
CA GLY A 371 3.74 -22.55 -14.65
C GLY A 371 3.49 -22.37 -13.15
N ARG A 372 2.24 -22.60 -12.72
CA ARG A 372 1.80 -22.47 -11.32
C ARG A 372 2.69 -23.25 -10.34
N ALA A 373 3.19 -24.42 -10.75
CA ALA A 373 4.05 -25.28 -9.93
C ALA A 373 5.36 -24.59 -9.49
N LEU A 374 5.86 -23.61 -10.24
CA LEU A 374 7.04 -22.81 -9.88
C LEU A 374 6.66 -21.55 -9.09
N VAL A 375 5.54 -20.92 -9.45
CA VAL A 375 5.13 -19.63 -8.86
C VAL A 375 4.57 -19.78 -7.46
N GLU A 376 3.69 -20.77 -7.24
CA GLU A 376 2.98 -20.93 -5.97
C GLU A 376 3.91 -21.21 -4.77
N PRO A 377 4.91 -22.10 -4.86
CA PRO A 377 5.86 -22.30 -3.77
C PRO A 377 6.68 -21.04 -3.45
N ALA A 378 7.20 -20.35 -4.47
CA ALA A 378 8.02 -19.16 -4.28
C ALA A 378 7.23 -18.03 -3.60
N MET A 379 6.01 -17.76 -4.09
CA MET A 379 5.13 -16.76 -3.49
C MET A 379 4.67 -17.16 -2.09
N THR A 380 4.37 -18.44 -1.85
CA THR A 380 4.01 -18.92 -0.50
C THR A 380 5.15 -18.73 0.49
N THR A 381 6.39 -19.01 0.08
CA THR A 381 7.58 -18.76 0.89
C THR A 381 7.75 -17.27 1.20
N ALA A 382 7.58 -16.40 0.21
CA ALA A 382 7.63 -14.96 0.43
C ALA A 382 6.50 -14.45 1.32
N PHE A 383 5.28 -15.00 1.21
CA PHE A 383 4.17 -14.63 2.08
C PHE A 383 4.46 -15.01 3.52
N LYS A 384 5.03 -16.20 3.74
CA LYS A 384 5.49 -16.60 5.06
C LYS A 384 6.55 -15.64 5.56
N ALA A 385 7.56 -15.31 4.76
CA ALA A 385 8.60 -14.35 5.14
C ALA A 385 8.03 -12.97 5.52
N ILE A 386 7.08 -12.42 4.75
CA ILE A 386 6.42 -11.14 5.04
C ILE A 386 5.58 -11.23 6.32
N LEU A 387 4.85 -12.34 6.50
CA LEU A 387 4.04 -12.56 7.71
C LEU A 387 4.90 -12.82 8.95
N GLU A 388 6.06 -13.45 8.80
CA GLU A 388 7.03 -13.77 9.86
C GLU A 388 7.84 -12.54 10.26
N ASP A 389 8.26 -11.70 9.30
CA ASP A 389 8.90 -10.39 9.52
C ASP A 389 7.95 -9.42 10.26
N LEU A 390 6.64 -9.57 10.03
CA LEU A 390 5.59 -8.87 10.77
C LEU A 390 5.15 -9.58 12.06
N GLY A 391 5.54 -10.84 12.27
CA GLY A 391 4.85 -11.76 13.17
C GLY A 391 5.53 -11.98 14.50
N VAL A 392 6.83 -12.26 14.54
CA VAL A 392 7.40 -12.87 15.75
C VAL A 392 7.67 -11.83 16.86
N LEU A 393 8.38 -10.74 16.55
CA LEU A 393 8.64 -9.66 17.50
C LEU A 393 7.39 -8.80 17.74
N ARG A 394 6.62 -8.55 16.68
CA ARG A 394 5.40 -7.72 16.76
C ARG A 394 4.26 -8.43 17.48
N SER A 395 4.10 -9.75 17.36
CA SER A 395 3.07 -10.47 18.12
C SER A 395 3.38 -10.53 19.60
N ILE A 396 4.65 -10.73 19.99
CA ILE A 396 5.02 -10.73 21.42
C ILE A 396 4.89 -9.33 22.02
N ILE A 397 5.23 -8.28 21.25
CA ILE A 397 5.16 -6.88 21.72
C ILE A 397 3.73 -6.30 21.66
N ARG A 398 2.86 -6.75 20.74
CA ARG A 398 1.51 -6.17 20.54
C ARG A 398 0.32 -7.07 20.88
N ASN A 399 0.47 -8.39 20.85
CA ASN A 399 -0.63 -9.34 21.03
C ASN A 399 -0.49 -10.19 22.31
N ASP A 400 0.34 -9.73 23.25
CA ASP A 400 0.75 -10.45 24.47
C ASP A 400 1.45 -11.79 24.20
N PHE A 401 1.97 -12.41 25.26
CA PHE A 401 2.51 -13.77 25.17
C PHE A 401 1.41 -14.77 24.82
N THR A 402 1.75 -15.77 24.00
CA THR A 402 0.88 -16.92 23.78
C THR A 402 1.39 -18.10 24.61
N GLY A 403 0.47 -18.76 25.32
CA GLY A 403 0.82 -19.91 26.15
C GLY A 403 1.27 -21.08 25.28
N SER A 404 2.38 -21.71 25.67
CA SER A 404 2.72 -23.02 25.15
C SER A 404 1.89 -24.08 25.86
N CYS A 405 1.54 -25.13 25.14
CA CYS A 405 0.91 -26.33 25.69
C CYS A 405 1.98 -27.43 25.76
N ASP A 406 2.89 -27.33 26.72
CA ASP A 406 3.81 -28.44 26.98
C ASP A 406 3.10 -29.45 27.87
N ARG A 407 2.63 -30.54 27.26
CA ARG A 407 1.73 -31.53 27.90
C ARG A 407 2.20 -32.06 29.27
N PRO A 408 3.51 -32.18 29.60
CA PRO A 408 3.96 -32.60 30.92
C PRO A 408 3.89 -31.48 31.97
N PHE A 409 4.07 -30.21 31.57
CA PHE A 409 4.31 -29.11 32.51
C PHE A 409 3.15 -28.10 32.58
N GLY A 410 2.06 -28.36 31.84
CA GLY A 410 0.84 -27.58 31.85
C GLY A 410 0.82 -26.43 30.84
N ASN A 411 -0.32 -25.73 30.80
CA ASN A 411 -0.53 -24.61 29.88
C ASN A 411 -0.05 -23.30 30.51
N GLY A 412 0.77 -22.56 29.79
CA GLY A 412 1.21 -21.23 30.18
C GLY A 412 2.47 -20.77 29.44
N LEU A 413 3.00 -19.62 29.83
CA LEU A 413 4.29 -19.14 29.36
C LEU A 413 5.38 -19.57 30.33
N PHE A 414 6.38 -20.29 29.83
CA PHE A 414 7.55 -20.69 30.59
C PHE A 414 8.57 -19.56 30.62
N VAL A 415 8.99 -19.19 31.82
CA VAL A 415 10.02 -18.18 32.06
C VAL A 415 11.05 -18.76 33.03
N ALA A 416 12.29 -18.30 32.98
CA ALA A 416 13.30 -18.68 33.97
C ALA A 416 13.90 -17.45 34.64
N GLU A 417 14.23 -17.57 35.92
CA GLU A 417 14.96 -16.51 36.65
C GLU A 417 16.39 -16.35 36.15
N ASP A 418 16.99 -17.46 35.72
CA ASP A 418 18.35 -17.49 35.23
C ASP A 418 18.43 -17.29 33.70
N LEU A 419 19.34 -16.42 33.30
CA LEU A 419 19.53 -16.02 31.91
C LEU A 419 20.09 -17.18 31.07
N ALA A 420 20.99 -18.00 31.64
CA ALA A 420 21.55 -19.14 30.94
C ALA A 420 20.49 -20.23 30.71
N THR A 421 19.59 -20.44 31.67
CA THR A 421 18.45 -21.34 31.51
C THR A 421 17.54 -20.90 30.36
N SER A 422 17.11 -19.63 30.34
CA SER A 422 16.30 -19.09 29.23
C SER A 422 17.01 -19.10 27.89
N TRP A 423 18.33 -18.87 27.90
CA TRP A 423 19.15 -18.95 26.71
C TRP A 423 19.28 -20.37 26.18
N ASN A 424 19.46 -21.39 27.04
CA ASN A 424 19.54 -22.78 26.60
C ASN A 424 18.27 -23.18 25.83
N TYR A 425 17.09 -22.77 26.32
CA TYR A 425 15.82 -22.93 25.61
C TYR A 425 15.80 -22.20 24.26
N ALA A 426 16.26 -20.95 24.22
CA ALA A 426 16.33 -20.17 22.99
C ALA A 426 17.38 -20.72 22.00
N TYR A 427 18.50 -21.24 22.50
CA TYR A 427 19.68 -21.67 21.75
C TYR A 427 19.46 -23.00 21.06
N ASP A 428 18.89 -24.00 21.73
CA ASP A 428 18.58 -25.30 21.11
C ASP A 428 17.65 -25.10 19.91
N GLN A 429 16.63 -24.25 20.08
CA GLN A 429 15.68 -23.92 19.01
C GLN A 429 16.31 -23.02 17.95
N TRP A 430 17.15 -22.06 18.35
CA TRP A 430 17.92 -21.23 17.43
C TRP A 430 18.88 -22.08 16.60
N GLN A 431 19.54 -23.11 17.13
CA GLN A 431 20.36 -24.03 16.35
C GLN A 431 19.54 -24.79 15.30
N HIS A 432 18.34 -25.25 15.68
CA HIS A 432 17.42 -25.92 14.77
C HIS A 432 16.94 -24.99 13.64
N LEU A 433 16.64 -23.72 13.96
CA LEU A 433 16.23 -22.70 12.99
C LEU A 433 17.40 -22.21 12.14
N TYR A 434 18.57 -21.97 12.74
CA TYR A 434 19.78 -21.51 12.08
C TYR A 434 20.25 -22.47 10.99
N LYS A 435 20.17 -23.78 11.24
CA LYS A 435 20.43 -24.82 10.22
C LYS A 435 19.46 -24.73 9.03
N LYS A 436 18.20 -24.34 9.26
CA LYS A 436 17.19 -24.13 8.20
C LYS A 436 17.32 -22.77 7.51
N LEU A 437 17.84 -21.76 8.20
CA LEU A 437 17.95 -20.39 7.73
C LEU A 437 19.28 -20.10 7.01
N GLN A 438 20.18 -21.08 6.82
CA GLN A 438 21.48 -20.88 6.16
C GLN A 438 21.37 -20.25 4.76
N THR A 439 20.23 -20.37 4.08
CA THR A 439 19.99 -19.87 2.71
C THR A 439 19.55 -18.40 2.59
N TRP A 440 19.30 -17.68 3.70
CA TRP A 440 18.87 -16.28 3.66
C TRP A 440 20.03 -15.28 3.79
N HIS A 441 20.30 -14.43 2.80
CA HIS A 441 21.40 -13.46 2.90
C HIS A 441 20.99 -12.13 3.58
N GLU A 442 21.96 -11.50 4.24
CA GLU A 442 22.00 -10.09 4.69
C GLU A 442 21.01 -9.57 5.75
N ILE A 443 20.86 -10.26 6.89
CA ILE A 443 20.33 -9.62 8.12
C ILE A 443 21.46 -9.43 9.13
N ARG A 444 21.72 -8.18 9.57
CA ARG A 444 22.77 -7.81 10.53
C ARG A 444 22.72 -8.64 11.83
N TYR A 445 21.53 -9.06 12.23
CA TYR A 445 21.29 -9.88 13.43
C TYR A 445 20.92 -11.34 13.14
N LYS A 446 21.08 -11.85 11.90
CA LYS A 446 20.70 -13.22 11.51
C LYS A 446 21.32 -14.31 12.38
N LYS A 447 22.49 -14.01 12.92
CA LYS A 447 23.27 -14.90 13.77
C LYS A 447 22.97 -14.72 15.26
N HIS A 448 22.11 -13.79 15.66
CA HIS A 448 21.85 -13.53 17.06
C HIS A 448 20.63 -14.33 17.52
N GLY A 449 20.71 -14.95 18.69
CA GLY A 449 19.52 -15.40 19.40
C GLY A 449 18.90 -14.24 20.15
N LEU A 450 17.58 -14.27 20.30
CA LEU A 450 16.81 -13.25 21.01
C LEU A 450 16.30 -13.84 22.33
N LEU A 451 16.54 -13.09 23.41
CA LEU A 451 16.00 -13.38 24.73
C LEU A 451 15.27 -12.15 25.24
N ILE A 452 14.08 -12.33 25.80
CA ILE A 452 13.23 -11.23 26.24
C ILE A 452 13.26 -11.18 27.77
N GLY A 453 13.69 -10.04 28.31
CA GLY A 453 13.60 -9.75 29.74
C GLY A 453 12.22 -9.17 30.06
N CYS A 454 11.53 -9.80 31.00
CA CYS A 454 10.15 -9.51 31.34
C CYS A 454 10.01 -9.08 32.79
N ASN A 455 9.10 -8.13 33.02
CA ASN A 455 8.63 -7.79 34.35
C ASN A 455 7.37 -8.61 34.65
N VAL A 456 7.34 -9.34 35.76
CA VAL A 456 6.21 -10.20 36.13
C VAL A 456 5.62 -9.74 37.47
N LEU A 457 4.30 -9.58 37.49
CA LEU A 457 3.49 -9.24 38.64
C LEU A 457 2.75 -10.48 39.17
N GLY A 458 2.61 -10.59 40.49
CA GLY A 458 1.81 -11.66 41.11
C GLY A 458 2.53 -12.99 41.29
N GLN A 459 1.78 -14.04 41.66
CA GLN A 459 2.34 -15.36 41.93
C GLN A 459 2.76 -16.05 40.62
N VAL A 460 4.03 -16.45 40.57
CA VAL A 460 4.55 -17.39 39.56
C VAL A 460 4.49 -18.81 40.13
N HIS A 461 4.18 -19.79 39.28
CA HIS A 461 4.15 -21.19 39.71
C HIS A 461 5.46 -21.87 39.30
N PRO A 462 6.28 -22.37 40.23
CA PRO A 462 7.43 -23.19 39.87
C PRO A 462 6.96 -24.46 39.15
N VAL A 463 7.78 -24.97 38.25
CA VAL A 463 7.56 -26.29 37.62
C VAL A 463 8.22 -27.33 38.52
N ASP A 464 7.42 -28.23 39.10
CA ASP A 464 7.87 -29.18 40.14
C ASP A 464 9.10 -30.02 39.72
N ASP A 465 9.17 -30.41 38.44
CA ASP A 465 10.27 -31.22 37.90
C ASP A 465 11.50 -30.40 37.46
N LEU A 466 11.41 -29.05 37.48
CA LEU A 466 12.45 -28.13 37.02
C LEU A 466 12.80 -27.08 38.09
N THR A 467 12.53 -27.35 39.36
CA THR A 467 12.82 -26.43 40.47
C THR A 467 14.30 -26.07 40.56
N GLU A 468 15.21 -27.01 40.24
CA GLU A 468 16.65 -26.75 40.21
C GLU A 468 17.08 -25.76 39.11
N MET A 469 16.25 -25.60 38.07
CA MET A 469 16.48 -24.68 36.95
C MET A 469 15.78 -23.32 37.14
N ASN A 470 15.07 -23.11 38.25
CA ASN A 470 14.29 -21.89 38.51
C ASN A 470 13.37 -21.53 37.32
N VAL A 471 12.69 -22.53 36.77
CA VAL A 471 11.70 -22.37 35.70
C VAL A 471 10.31 -22.22 36.30
N HIS A 472 9.57 -21.23 35.81
CA HIS A 472 8.24 -20.88 36.26
C HIS A 472 7.26 -20.84 35.10
N VAL A 473 5.99 -21.10 35.40
CA VAL A 473 4.88 -20.98 34.46
C VAL A 473 3.98 -19.81 34.85
N ILE A 474 3.82 -18.88 33.90
CA ILE A 474 2.90 -17.76 33.99
C ILE A 474 1.60 -18.15 33.30
N LYS A 475 0.54 -18.28 34.10
CA LYS A 475 -0.80 -18.64 33.62
C LYS A 475 -1.64 -17.43 33.22
N SER A 476 -1.30 -16.24 33.70
CA SER A 476 -2.01 -14.99 33.44
C SER A 476 -1.12 -14.03 32.66
N PHE A 477 -1.33 -13.88 31.35
CA PHE A 477 -0.49 -12.98 30.54
C PHE A 477 -0.62 -11.50 30.91
N ALA A 478 -1.74 -11.10 31.52
CA ALA A 478 -1.89 -9.77 32.11
C ALA A 478 -0.90 -9.48 33.25
N SER A 479 -0.19 -10.51 33.74
CA SER A 479 0.76 -10.42 34.83
C SER A 479 2.20 -10.41 34.35
N ILE A 480 2.47 -10.31 33.05
CA ILE A 480 3.82 -10.24 32.49
C ILE A 480 3.91 -9.17 31.40
N MET A 481 5.03 -8.43 31.39
CA MET A 481 5.30 -7.38 30.42
C MET A 481 6.73 -7.47 29.90
N PRO A 482 6.96 -7.60 28.57
CA PRO A 482 8.29 -7.49 27.99
C PRO A 482 8.87 -6.11 28.23
N GLN A 483 10.13 -6.01 28.68
CA GLN A 483 10.80 -4.71 28.87
C GLN A 483 12.20 -4.64 28.28
N TYR A 484 12.88 -5.78 28.07
CA TYR A 484 14.19 -5.82 27.43
C TYR A 484 14.24 -6.86 26.32
N CYS A 485 15.04 -6.56 25.30
CA CYS A 485 15.43 -7.50 24.26
C CYS A 485 16.96 -7.65 24.29
N PHE A 486 17.43 -8.85 24.58
CA PHE A 486 18.85 -9.20 24.55
C PHE A 486 19.13 -9.96 23.25
N LEU A 487 20.07 -9.45 22.47
CA LEU A 487 20.56 -10.09 21.25
C LEU A 487 21.93 -10.68 21.51
N PHE A 488 22.03 -12.01 21.49
CA PHE A 488 23.27 -12.73 21.76
C PHE A 488 23.85 -13.30 20.47
N PRO A 489 25.11 -12.99 20.10
CA PRO A 489 25.75 -13.63 18.96
C PRO A 489 26.00 -15.13 19.23
N PRO A 490 26.24 -15.95 18.19
CA PRO A 490 26.33 -17.41 18.31
C PRO A 490 27.40 -17.90 19.29
N GLN A 491 28.45 -17.09 19.47
CA GLN A 491 29.67 -17.48 20.20
C GLN A 491 29.54 -17.32 21.72
N VAL A 492 28.41 -16.80 22.24
CA VAL A 492 28.27 -16.42 23.66
C VAL A 492 27.82 -17.58 24.56
N HIS A 493 27.70 -18.80 24.02
CA HIS A 493 27.22 -19.95 24.78
C HIS A 493 28.01 -20.23 26.08
N GLU A 494 29.29 -19.84 26.14
CA GLU A 494 30.16 -20.07 27.30
C GLU A 494 30.22 -18.90 28.30
N SER A 495 29.57 -17.76 27.99
CA SER A 495 29.73 -16.52 28.77
C SER A 495 28.44 -15.71 28.92
N ILE A 496 27.31 -16.39 29.13
CA ILE A 496 26.04 -15.73 29.43
C ILE A 496 26.13 -15.15 30.84
N HIS A 497 25.82 -13.86 30.96
CA HIS A 497 25.84 -13.17 32.24
C HIS A 497 24.82 -13.80 33.19
N THR A 498 25.23 -14.00 34.44
CA THR A 498 24.35 -14.50 35.50
C THR A 498 23.29 -13.46 35.86
N ARG A 499 22.18 -13.90 36.47
CA ARG A 499 21.15 -13.00 37.03
C ARG A 499 21.77 -11.89 37.89
N ALA A 500 22.73 -12.22 38.76
CA ALA A 500 23.41 -11.27 39.64
C ALA A 500 24.13 -10.12 38.87
N GLN A 501 24.54 -10.36 37.62
CA GLN A 501 25.20 -9.36 36.79
C GLN A 501 24.20 -8.47 36.02
N VAL A 502 23.04 -9.01 35.65
CA VAL A 502 22.10 -8.30 34.75
C VAL A 502 20.93 -7.66 35.50
N GLU A 503 20.43 -8.30 36.56
CA GLU A 503 19.25 -7.86 37.31
C GLU A 503 19.40 -6.46 37.91
N PRO A 504 20.53 -6.06 38.56
CA PRO A 504 20.66 -4.71 39.09
C PRO A 504 20.50 -3.62 38.02
N THR A 505 21.02 -3.87 36.82
CA THR A 505 20.91 -2.94 35.69
C THR A 505 19.47 -2.87 35.16
N MET A 506 18.80 -4.02 35.04
CA MET A 506 17.40 -4.09 34.61
C MET A 506 16.46 -3.37 35.59
N LEU A 507 16.61 -3.63 36.89
CA LEU A 507 15.84 -3.00 37.95
C LEU A 507 16.10 -1.49 38.00
N ALA A 508 17.36 -1.06 37.88
CA ALA A 508 17.70 0.37 37.84
C ALA A 508 17.04 1.09 36.66
N ALA A 509 16.97 0.47 35.48
CA ALA A 509 16.28 1.07 34.35
C ALA A 509 14.75 0.97 34.45
N PHE A 510 14.18 -0.03 35.14
CA PHE A 510 12.74 -0.02 35.52
C PHE A 510 12.40 1.17 36.42
N CYS A 511 13.23 1.43 37.44
CA CYS A 511 13.06 2.60 38.30
C CYS A 511 13.15 3.91 37.48
N LYS A 512 14.13 4.04 36.59
CA LYS A 512 14.26 5.24 35.73
C LYS A 512 13.10 5.43 34.75
N ILE A 513 12.59 4.36 34.15
CA ILE A 513 11.41 4.42 33.27
C ILE A 513 10.19 4.85 34.08
N LYS A 514 10.03 4.34 35.30
CA LYS A 514 8.96 4.75 36.22
C LYS A 514 9.09 6.24 36.61
N ASP A 515 10.29 6.71 36.89
CA ASP A 515 10.54 8.08 37.35
C ASP A 515 10.48 9.10 36.20
N GLY A 516 10.73 8.68 34.95
CA GLY A 516 10.71 9.52 33.75
C GLY A 516 9.44 9.46 32.91
N LEU A 517 8.58 8.46 33.10
CA LEU A 517 7.24 8.44 32.52
C LEU A 517 6.35 9.39 33.29
N ASP A 518 5.91 10.45 32.61
CA ASP A 518 4.94 11.42 33.11
C ASP A 518 3.77 10.67 33.78
N ALA A 519 3.48 11.00 35.04
CA ALA A 519 2.51 10.27 35.89
C ALA A 519 1.08 10.22 35.29
N SER A 520 0.87 10.94 34.18
CA SER A 520 -0.31 10.93 33.32
C SER A 520 -0.55 9.58 32.62
N TYR A 521 0.49 8.82 32.22
CA TYR A 521 0.31 7.58 31.45
C TYR A 521 -0.28 6.41 32.26
N TYR A 522 -0.07 6.40 33.58
CA TYR A 522 -0.59 5.38 34.49
C TYR A 522 -1.80 5.82 35.31
N LYS A 523 -2.28 7.06 35.13
CA LYS A 523 -3.44 7.62 35.83
C LYS A 523 -4.74 6.98 35.31
N GLY A 524 -5.00 5.75 35.74
CA GLY A 524 -6.17 4.97 35.37
C GLY A 524 -6.02 3.45 35.50
N SER A 525 -4.78 2.93 35.61
CA SER A 525 -4.55 1.48 35.78
C SER A 525 -4.25 1.15 37.25
N LYS A 526 -4.80 0.05 37.78
CA LYS A 526 -4.46 -0.52 39.10
C LYS A 526 -3.00 -1.04 39.19
N MET A 527 -2.16 -0.74 38.19
CA MET A 527 -0.83 -1.30 38.00
C MET A 527 0.25 -0.50 38.75
N SER A 528 0.02 0.79 39.04
CA SER A 528 1.04 1.67 39.64
C SER A 528 1.40 1.33 41.10
N GLU A 529 0.48 0.75 41.88
CA GLU A 529 0.71 0.41 43.30
C GLU A 529 1.37 -0.97 43.51
N ARG A 530 1.43 -1.85 42.48
CA ARG A 530 1.87 -3.26 42.62
C ARG A 530 3.29 -3.56 42.15
N ILE A 531 4.03 -2.55 41.72
CA ILE A 531 5.38 -2.73 41.13
C ILE A 531 6.46 -3.02 42.19
N LEU A 532 6.21 -2.75 43.47
CA LEU A 532 7.19 -3.01 44.54
C LEU A 532 7.39 -4.52 44.83
N ASP A 533 6.46 -5.37 44.41
CA ASP A 533 6.51 -6.84 44.58
C ASP A 533 6.85 -7.58 43.27
N SER A 534 7.43 -6.88 42.28
CA SER A 534 7.70 -7.46 40.96
C SER A 534 9.02 -8.23 40.91
N ALA A 535 9.04 -9.36 40.20
CA ALA A 535 10.26 -10.12 39.94
C ALA A 535 10.64 -10.05 38.45
N SER A 536 11.95 -10.08 38.19
CA SER A 536 12.50 -10.06 36.83
C SER A 536 12.71 -11.50 36.35
N PHE A 537 12.10 -11.83 35.22
CA PHE A 537 12.25 -13.14 34.59
C PHE A 537 12.67 -12.99 33.13
N PHE A 538 13.23 -14.05 32.59
CA PHE A 538 13.64 -14.15 31.21
C PHE A 538 12.79 -15.18 30.49
N CYS A 539 12.51 -14.95 29.21
CA CYS A 539 11.89 -15.95 28.36
C CYS A 539 12.59 -16.03 27.01
N GLY A 540 12.77 -17.25 26.50
CA GLY A 540 13.14 -17.47 25.10
C GLY A 540 11.97 -17.09 24.20
N GLY A 541 12.19 -16.22 23.22
CA GLY A 541 11.16 -15.86 22.25
C GLY A 541 10.99 -16.95 21.20
N PHE A 542 9.77 -17.46 20.99
CA PHE A 542 9.47 -18.48 19.99
C PHE A 542 8.37 -18.06 18.99
N PRO A 543 8.44 -18.57 17.75
CA PRO A 543 7.28 -18.84 16.92
C PRO A 543 6.66 -20.21 17.28
N VAL A 544 5.39 -20.26 17.65
CA VAL A 544 4.63 -21.52 17.64
C VAL A 544 4.32 -21.85 16.19
N LEU A 545 5.12 -22.72 15.57
CA LEU A 545 4.70 -23.42 14.35
C LEU A 545 3.67 -24.47 14.79
N GLY A 546 2.38 -24.15 14.63
CA GLY A 546 1.32 -25.11 14.86
C GLY A 546 1.59 -26.38 14.06
N SER A 547 1.81 -27.49 14.77
CA SER A 547 1.78 -28.82 14.18
C SER A 547 0.33 -29.20 13.94
N GLY A 548 -0.07 -29.11 12.67
CA GLY A 548 -1.21 -29.78 12.08
C GLY A 548 -0.72 -30.66 10.95
#